data_AF-A0A2X1QEA4-F1
#
_entry.id   AF-A0A2X1QEA4-F1
#
_cell.length_a   1.000
_cell.length_b   1.000
_cell.length_c   1.000
_cell.angle_alpha   90.00
_cell.angle_beta   90.00
_cell.angle_gamma   90.00
#
_symmetry.space_group_name_H-M   'P 1'
#
loop_
_entity.id
_entity.type
_entity.pdbx_description
1 polymer ?
#
loop_
_entity_poly.entity_id
_entity_poly.type
_entity_poly.pdbx_seq_one_letter_code
_entity_poly.pdbx_strand_id
1 'polypeptide(L)'
;MLPADVARAAAIAPAQRLLVEPAPADENQLAGFCEHASRLLRGSRRISLLADFLAQRYGLQKTLRKWVAKTPVAHATMLMGKGLFDEQQSGFVGTYSGIASAPQTREAIENADTIICIGTRFTDTITAGFTQHLAREKDY
;
A
#
# COMPACT_ATOMS: atom_id res chain seq x y z
N MET A 1 -8.43 -27.71 9.72
CA MET A 1 -7.78 -28.63 10.67
C MET A 1 -7.70 -30.01 10.03
N LEU A 2 -6.63 -30.74 10.29
CA LEU A 2 -6.53 -32.17 9.95
C LEU A 2 -6.78 -32.98 11.24
N PRO A 3 -7.59 -34.06 11.19
CA PRO A 3 -7.71 -35.02 12.29
C PRO A 3 -6.35 -35.62 12.69
N ALA A 4 -6.17 -35.95 13.97
CA ALA A 4 -4.87 -36.40 14.50
C ALA A 4 -4.43 -37.78 13.94
N ASP A 5 -5.41 -38.62 13.61
CA ASP A 5 -5.24 -39.95 13.03
C ASP A 5 -4.81 -39.92 11.56
N VAL A 6 -5.07 -38.82 10.83
CA VAL A 6 -4.64 -38.69 9.42
C VAL A 6 -3.31 -37.96 9.24
N ALA A 7 -2.76 -37.34 10.29
CA ALA A 7 -1.51 -36.58 10.21
C ALA A 7 -0.29 -37.44 9.83
N ARG A 8 -0.33 -38.75 10.09
CA ARG A 8 0.71 -39.72 9.73
C ARG A 8 0.33 -40.63 8.56
N ALA A 9 -0.85 -40.43 7.97
CA ALA A 9 -1.27 -41.23 6.84
C ALA A 9 -0.29 -41.06 5.68
N ALA A 10 -0.04 -42.14 4.93
CA ALA A 10 0.76 -42.06 3.72
C ALA A 10 0.09 -41.07 2.75
N ALA A 11 0.87 -40.13 2.23
CA ALA A 11 0.41 -39.12 1.30
C ALA A 11 1.28 -39.13 0.05
N ILE A 12 0.69 -38.73 -1.07
CA ILE A 12 1.42 -38.53 -2.32
C ILE A 12 2.21 -37.23 -2.18
N ALA A 13 3.53 -37.31 -2.37
CA ALA A 13 4.37 -36.13 -2.36
C ALA A 13 3.91 -35.14 -3.45
N PRO A 14 3.85 -33.82 -3.15
CA PRO A 14 3.42 -32.85 -4.15
C PRO A 14 4.39 -32.87 -5.33
N ALA A 15 3.86 -33.12 -6.53
CA ALA A 15 4.63 -33.21 -7.76
C ALA A 15 5.25 -31.85 -8.19
N GLN A 16 4.68 -30.75 -7.72
CA GLN A 16 5.12 -29.40 -8.04
C GLN A 16 4.81 -28.44 -6.90
N ARG A 17 5.43 -27.25 -6.95
CA ARG A 17 5.07 -26.14 -6.08
C ARG A 17 3.61 -25.76 -6.30
N LEU A 18 2.90 -25.42 -5.22
CA LEU A 18 1.60 -24.78 -5.33
C LEU A 18 1.77 -23.42 -6.01
N LEU A 19 1.28 -23.32 -7.25
CA LEU A 19 1.20 -22.08 -7.99
C LEU A 19 -0.22 -21.54 -7.84
N VAL A 20 -0.34 -20.34 -7.29
CA VAL A 20 -1.59 -19.59 -7.29
C VAL A 20 -1.42 -18.51 -8.34
N GLU A 21 -1.92 -18.78 -9.54
CA GLU A 21 -1.90 -17.78 -10.61
C GLU A 21 -2.89 -16.66 -10.25
N PRO A 22 -2.45 -15.39 -10.21
CA PRO A 22 -3.38 -14.29 -10.05
C PRO A 22 -4.29 -14.24 -11.28
N ALA A 23 -5.59 -14.04 -11.05
CA ALA A 23 -6.50 -13.77 -12.14
C ALA A 23 -6.03 -12.50 -12.89
N PRO A 24 -6.01 -12.51 -14.23
CA PRO A 24 -5.69 -11.31 -14.99
C PRO A 24 -6.72 -10.21 -14.68
N ALA A 25 -6.27 -8.95 -14.70
CA ALA A 25 -7.19 -7.83 -14.61
C ALA A 25 -8.09 -7.78 -15.85
N ASP A 26 -9.35 -7.43 -15.66
CA ASP A 26 -10.24 -7.08 -16.77
C ASP A 26 -9.74 -5.79 -17.42
N GLU A 27 -9.50 -5.81 -18.74
CA GLU A 27 -8.89 -4.69 -19.46
C GLU A 27 -9.77 -3.44 -19.45
N ASN A 28 -11.09 -3.59 -19.46
CA ASN A 28 -12.01 -2.45 -19.41
C ASN A 28 -12.03 -1.82 -18.01
N GLN A 29 -12.02 -2.64 -16.95
CA GLN A 29 -11.91 -2.15 -15.57
C GLN A 29 -10.57 -1.45 -15.34
N LEU A 30 -9.47 -2.01 -15.88
CA LEU A 30 -8.15 -1.39 -15.78
C LEU A 30 -8.10 -0.05 -16.52
N ALA A 31 -8.65 0.03 -17.74
CA ALA A 31 -8.73 1.26 -18.50
C ALA A 31 -9.55 2.34 -17.77
N GLY A 32 -10.72 1.96 -17.24
CA GLY A 32 -11.57 2.85 -16.44
C GLY A 32 -10.88 3.37 -15.18
N PHE A 33 -10.18 2.48 -14.46
CA PHE A 33 -9.37 2.87 -13.30
C PHE A 33 -8.26 3.86 -13.68
N CYS A 34 -7.50 3.57 -14.74
CA CYS A 34 -6.41 4.43 -15.21
C CYS A 34 -6.92 5.82 -15.63
N GLU A 35 -8.05 5.88 -16.33
CA GLU A 35 -8.67 7.15 -16.72
C GLU A 35 -9.10 7.96 -15.49
N HIS A 36 -9.79 7.32 -14.56
CA HIS A 36 -10.28 7.95 -13.34
C HIS A 36 -9.13 8.45 -12.45
N ALA A 37 -8.15 7.60 -12.16
CA ALA A 37 -6.96 7.95 -11.41
C ALA A 37 -6.20 9.10 -12.07
N SER A 38 -6.03 9.06 -13.40
CA SER A 38 -5.38 10.15 -14.15
C SER A 38 -6.12 11.48 -13.98
N ARG A 39 -7.47 11.47 -14.00
CA ARG A 39 -8.28 12.67 -13.84
C ARG A 39 -8.15 13.26 -12.43
N LEU A 40 -8.18 12.41 -11.40
CA LEU A 40 -7.93 12.83 -10.01
C LEU A 40 -6.55 13.48 -9.88
N LEU A 41 -5.51 12.79 -10.34
CA LEU A 41 -4.12 13.25 -10.19
C LEU A 41 -3.84 14.54 -10.98
N ARG A 42 -4.43 14.74 -12.16
CA ARG A 42 -4.30 16.01 -12.90
C ARG A 42 -4.96 17.19 -12.20
N GLY A 43 -6.00 16.95 -11.40
CA GLY A 43 -6.72 17.98 -10.64
C GLY A 43 -6.03 18.37 -9.32
N SER A 44 -5.07 17.58 -8.86
CA SER A 44 -4.38 17.78 -7.57
C SER A 44 -3.11 18.59 -7.73
N ARG A 45 -2.88 19.57 -6.84
CA ARG A 45 -1.62 20.31 -6.77
C ARG A 45 -0.62 19.64 -5.83
N ARG A 46 -1.13 18.98 -4.79
CA ARG A 46 -0.34 18.22 -3.81
C ARG A 46 -0.81 16.79 -3.78
N ILE A 47 0.09 15.87 -4.12
CA ILE A 47 -0.15 14.43 -4.09
C ILE A 47 0.81 13.83 -3.08
N SER A 48 0.31 12.93 -2.24
CA SER A 48 1.12 12.12 -1.34
C SER A 48 0.88 10.64 -1.59
N LEU A 49 1.85 9.80 -1.24
CA LEU A 49 1.76 8.35 -1.34
C LEU A 49 1.99 7.72 0.03
N LEU A 50 1.05 6.90 0.46
CA LEU A 50 1.13 6.13 1.70
C LEU A 50 1.11 4.64 1.36
N ALA A 51 2.17 3.93 1.72
CA ALA A 51 2.25 2.48 1.50
C ALA A 51 2.38 1.68 2.80
N ASP A 52 1.92 0.44 2.80
CA ASP A 52 2.04 -0.45 3.96
C ASP A 52 2.23 -1.92 3.55
N PHE A 53 2.26 -2.81 4.53
CA PHE A 53 2.68 -4.21 4.41
C PHE A 53 2.06 -5.02 3.28
N LEU A 54 0.82 -4.75 2.83
CA LEU A 54 0.26 -5.51 1.71
C LEU A 54 1.01 -5.23 0.41
N ALA A 55 1.56 -4.03 0.22
CA ALA A 55 2.39 -3.72 -0.94
C ALA A 55 3.61 -4.65 -1.00
N GLN A 56 4.21 -4.96 0.16
CA GLN A 56 5.30 -5.94 0.24
C GLN A 56 4.82 -7.35 -0.02
N ARG A 57 3.67 -7.74 0.56
CA ARG A 57 3.09 -9.09 0.39
C ARG A 57 2.70 -9.38 -1.07
N TYR A 58 2.30 -8.36 -1.82
CA TYR A 58 2.04 -8.45 -3.27
C TYR A 58 3.29 -8.19 -4.13
N GLY A 59 4.48 -8.13 -3.54
CA GLY A 59 5.74 -8.00 -4.30
C GLY A 59 5.96 -6.64 -4.98
N LEU A 60 5.23 -5.60 -4.58
CA LEU A 60 5.23 -4.29 -5.25
C LEU A 60 6.43 -3.41 -4.88
N GLN A 61 7.29 -3.82 -3.95
CA GLN A 61 8.40 -3.01 -3.44
C GLN A 61 9.30 -2.45 -4.56
N LYS A 62 9.72 -3.29 -5.51
CA LYS A 62 10.56 -2.85 -6.64
C LYS A 62 9.84 -1.85 -7.54
N THR A 63 8.54 -2.07 -7.78
CA THR A 63 7.70 -1.17 -8.59
C THR A 63 7.55 0.19 -7.92
N LEU A 64 7.23 0.19 -6.62
CA LEU A 64 7.08 1.41 -5.83
C LEU A 64 8.38 2.22 -5.77
N ARG A 65 9.52 1.58 -5.48
CA ARG A 65 10.83 2.24 -5.49
C ARG A 65 11.18 2.86 -6.84
N LYS A 66 10.91 2.15 -7.94
CA LYS A 66 11.10 2.70 -9.30
C LYS A 66 10.19 3.88 -9.59
N TRP A 67 8.96 3.85 -9.06
CA TRP A 67 7.99 4.92 -9.29
C TRP A 67 8.38 6.19 -8.53
N VAL A 68 8.62 6.12 -7.22
CA VAL A 68 8.97 7.31 -6.42
C VAL A 68 10.34 7.90 -6.80
N ALA A 69 11.25 7.11 -7.37
CA ALA A 69 12.50 7.61 -7.93
C ALA A 69 12.32 8.41 -9.23
N LYS A 70 11.26 8.13 -10.00
CA LYS A 70 10.97 8.82 -11.28
C LYS A 70 9.96 9.95 -11.12
N THR A 71 9.13 9.89 -10.09
CA THR A 71 8.05 10.83 -9.85
C THR A 71 8.27 11.50 -8.50
N PRO A 72 8.60 12.80 -8.47
CA PRO A 72 8.78 13.51 -7.21
C PRO A 72 7.43 13.60 -6.49
N VAL A 73 7.27 12.76 -5.47
CA VAL A 73 6.07 12.68 -4.62
C VAL A 73 6.50 12.48 -3.18
N ALA A 74 5.85 13.21 -2.26
CA ALA A 74 6.01 12.97 -0.83
C ALA A 74 5.44 11.58 -0.51
N HIS A 75 6.25 10.71 0.07
CA HIS A 75 5.84 9.34 0.34
C HIS A 75 6.28 8.84 1.71
N ALA A 76 5.41 8.06 2.34
CA ALA A 76 5.63 7.48 3.66
C ALA A 76 5.23 6.01 3.68
N THR A 77 5.74 5.31 4.69
CA THR A 77 5.19 3.99 5.07
C THR A 77 4.31 4.12 6.30
N MET A 78 3.32 3.23 6.46
CA MET A 78 2.79 2.96 7.80
C MET A 78 3.71 1.99 8.56
N LEU A 79 3.42 1.74 9.84
CA LEU A 79 4.29 0.98 10.74
C LEU A 79 4.71 -0.40 10.19
N MET A 80 3.79 -1.14 9.57
CA MET A 80 4.06 -2.50 9.09
C MET A 80 4.73 -2.55 7.70
N GLY A 81 4.84 -1.40 7.02
CA GLY A 81 5.43 -1.24 5.70
C GLY A 81 6.87 -0.76 5.73
N LYS A 82 7.47 -0.61 6.92
CA LYS A 82 8.85 -0.11 7.04
C LYS A 82 9.81 -0.96 6.19
N GLY A 83 10.69 -0.28 5.46
CA GLY A 83 11.62 -0.90 4.50
C GLY A 83 11.08 -1.01 3.07
N LEU A 84 9.82 -0.65 2.80
CA LEU A 84 9.28 -0.59 1.42
C LEU A 84 10.07 0.37 0.53
N PHE A 85 10.37 1.56 1.04
CA PHE A 85 11.12 2.59 0.31
C PHE A 85 12.61 2.59 0.68
N ASP A 86 13.38 3.34 -0.09
CA ASP A 86 14.72 3.78 0.32
C ASP A 86 14.56 5.07 1.12
N GLU A 87 14.84 5.01 2.42
CA GLU A 87 14.57 6.09 3.37
C GLU A 87 15.53 7.30 3.19
N GLN A 88 16.54 7.18 2.32
CA GLN A 88 17.45 8.28 1.97
C GLN A 88 16.97 9.11 0.77
N GLN A 89 15.90 8.69 0.09
CA GLN A 89 15.36 9.43 -1.05
C GLN A 89 14.69 10.72 -0.59
N SER A 90 14.88 11.80 -1.36
CA SER A 90 14.38 13.14 -1.01
C SER A 90 12.86 13.24 -0.86
N GLY A 91 12.10 12.31 -1.45
CA GLY A 91 10.65 12.25 -1.31
C GLY A 91 10.16 11.50 -0.07
N PHE A 92 11.02 10.77 0.65
CA PHE A 92 10.60 9.97 1.78
C PHE A 92 10.39 10.86 3.01
N VAL A 93 9.15 10.94 3.49
CA VAL A 93 8.77 11.82 4.59
C VAL A 93 8.62 11.10 5.93
N GLY A 94 8.95 9.81 6.01
CA GLY A 94 9.02 9.05 7.27
C GLY A 94 7.95 7.97 7.42
N THR A 95 7.65 7.63 8.67
CA THR A 95 6.62 6.64 9.04
C THR A 95 5.38 7.34 9.58
N TYR A 96 4.24 7.06 8.95
CA TYR A 96 2.94 7.63 9.27
C TYR A 96 2.14 6.73 10.23
N SER A 97 1.59 7.32 11.28
CA SER A 97 0.79 6.68 12.33
C SER A 97 -0.21 7.69 12.95
N GLY A 98 -0.97 8.42 12.11
CA GLY A 98 -1.93 9.42 12.57
C GLY A 98 -1.28 10.50 13.46
N ILE A 99 -1.89 10.78 14.63
CA ILE A 99 -1.37 11.75 15.60
C ILE A 99 0.03 11.40 16.14
N ALA A 100 0.42 10.13 16.10
CA ALA A 100 1.71 9.66 16.57
C ALA A 100 2.83 9.80 15.51
N SER A 101 2.52 10.32 14.32
CA SER A 101 3.53 10.62 13.30
C SER A 101 4.40 11.82 13.70
N ALA A 102 5.61 11.91 13.16
CA ALA A 102 6.35 13.17 13.20
C ALA A 102 5.52 14.29 12.52
N PRO A 103 5.53 15.54 13.02
CA PRO A 103 4.69 16.62 12.49
C PRO A 103 4.83 16.82 10.98
N GLN A 104 6.07 16.76 10.47
CA GLN A 104 6.38 16.93 9.04
C GLN A 104 5.84 15.78 8.19
N THR A 105 5.91 14.54 8.70
CA THR A 105 5.33 13.37 8.04
C THR A 105 3.81 13.51 7.96
N ARG A 106 3.16 13.85 9.07
CA ARG A 106 1.70 14.04 9.11
C ARG A 106 1.26 15.13 8.15
N GLU A 107 1.93 16.28 8.18
CA GLU A 107 1.64 17.42 7.32
C GLU A 107 1.80 17.05 5.83
N ALA A 108 2.91 16.42 5.46
CA ALA A 108 3.17 16.03 4.07
C ALA A 108 2.16 14.99 3.53
N ILE A 109 1.63 14.13 4.38
CA ILE A 109 0.65 13.12 3.99
C ILE A 109 -0.79 13.66 4.01
N GLU A 110 -1.25 14.21 5.14
CA GLU A 110 -2.66 14.58 5.36
C GLU A 110 -3.07 15.87 4.64
N ASN A 111 -2.14 16.81 4.38
CA ASN A 111 -2.46 18.04 3.66
C ASN A 111 -2.43 17.89 2.13
N ALA A 112 -2.23 16.68 1.60
CA ALA A 112 -2.31 16.47 0.16
C ALA A 112 -3.77 16.57 -0.34
N ASP A 113 -3.95 17.11 -1.55
CA ASP A 113 -5.27 17.15 -2.19
C ASP A 113 -5.71 15.75 -2.62
N THR A 114 -4.76 14.84 -2.84
CA THR A 114 -5.00 13.42 -3.13
C THR A 114 -3.91 12.56 -2.51
N ILE A 115 -4.35 11.52 -1.81
CA ILE A 115 -3.48 10.57 -1.11
C ILE A 115 -3.62 9.21 -1.79
N ILE A 116 -2.51 8.68 -2.31
CA ILE A 116 -2.46 7.37 -2.94
C ILE A 116 -2.11 6.34 -1.87
N CYS A 117 -3.10 5.55 -1.47
CA CYS A 117 -2.95 4.50 -0.46
C CYS A 117 -2.66 3.15 -1.12
N ILE A 118 -1.50 2.53 -0.86
CA ILE A 118 -1.08 1.30 -1.51
C ILE A 118 -0.77 0.22 -0.48
N GLY A 119 -1.63 -0.78 -0.44
CA GLY A 119 -1.46 -1.89 0.49
C GLY A 119 -1.61 -1.51 1.97
N THR A 120 -2.29 -0.39 2.23
CA THR A 120 -2.62 0.13 3.56
C THR A 120 -3.78 -0.64 4.18
N ARG A 121 -3.73 -0.85 5.50
CA ARG A 121 -4.90 -1.21 6.31
C ARG A 121 -4.94 -0.33 7.54
N PHE A 122 -6.00 0.46 7.66
CA PHE A 122 -6.19 1.34 8.81
C PHE A 122 -6.81 0.56 9.96
N THR A 123 -6.01 0.30 10.99
CA THR A 123 -6.47 -0.25 12.27
C THR A 123 -6.21 0.78 13.37
N ASP A 124 -6.95 0.66 14.46
CA ASP A 124 -6.78 1.47 15.67
C ASP A 124 -5.32 1.57 16.11
N THR A 125 -4.58 0.46 16.12
CA THR A 125 -3.18 0.44 16.55
C THR A 125 -2.26 1.19 15.58
N ILE A 126 -2.43 1.00 14.27
CA ILE A 126 -1.53 1.56 13.25
C ILE A 126 -1.83 3.05 13.01
N THR A 127 -3.00 3.54 13.41
CA THR A 127 -3.39 4.95 13.27
C THR A 127 -3.60 5.68 14.61
N ALA A 128 -3.03 5.12 15.68
CA ALA A 128 -3.08 5.71 17.02
C ALA A 128 -4.51 6.08 17.46
N GLY A 129 -5.46 5.15 17.33
CA GLY A 129 -6.85 5.32 17.74
C GLY A 129 -7.72 6.02 16.70
N PHE A 130 -7.53 5.75 15.41
CA PHE A 130 -8.29 6.39 14.33
C PHE A 130 -8.10 7.91 14.21
N THR A 131 -6.92 8.39 14.56
CA THR A 131 -6.60 9.84 14.58
C THR A 131 -6.15 10.38 13.22
N GLN A 132 -6.13 9.53 12.19
CA GLN A 132 -5.80 9.94 10.83
C GLN A 132 -6.84 10.89 10.25
N HIS A 133 -6.39 11.95 9.58
CA HIS A 133 -7.24 12.84 8.80
C HIS A 133 -7.05 12.58 7.31
N LEU A 134 -7.49 11.40 6.85
CA LEU A 134 -7.49 11.06 5.43
C LEU A 134 -8.92 11.24 4.89
N ALA A 135 -9.04 11.84 3.71
CA ALA A 135 -10.33 11.93 3.04
C ALA A 135 -10.92 10.52 2.88
N ARG A 136 -12.21 10.36 3.20
CA ARG A 136 -12.92 9.10 2.95
C ARG A 136 -12.89 8.79 1.46
N GLU A 137 -12.90 7.49 1.16
CA GLU A 137 -13.13 6.98 -0.19
C GLU A 137 -14.36 7.68 -0.78
N LYS A 138 -14.23 8.23 -1.98
CA LYS A 138 -15.36 8.85 -2.67
C LYS A 138 -16.20 7.70 -3.21
N ASP A 139 -17.40 7.54 -2.67
CA ASP A 139 -18.38 6.60 -3.21
C ASP A 139 -18.64 6.96 -4.69
N TYR A 140 -18.42 6.02 -5.60
CA TYR A 140 -18.72 6.13 -7.03
C TYR A 140 -19.70 5.04 -7.45
#